data_AF-A0A2T3AJ87-F1
#
_entry.id   AF-A0A2T3AJ87-F1
#
_cell.length_a   1.000
_cell.length_b   1.000
_cell.length_c   1.000
_cell.angle_alpha   90.00
_cell.angle_beta   90.00
_cell.angle_gamma   90.00
#
_symmetry.space_group_name_H-M   'P 1'
#
loop_
_entity.id
_entity.type
_entity.pdbx_description
1 polymer ?
#
loop_
_entity_poly.entity_id
_entity_poly.type
_entity_poly.pdbx_seq_one_letter_code
_entity_poly.pdbx_strand_id
1 'polypeptide(L)' 'TLEVDGKTVALDHLGPIVVGKDGTISRIANWGEMAEIERQNTLRILGKRNQLRLAALREEKN' A
#
# COMPACT_ATOMS: atom_id res chain seq x y z
N THR A 1 -24.20 14.42 -12.16
CA THR A 1 -23.47 13.37 -12.87
C THR A 1 -22.11 13.24 -12.21
N LEU A 2 -21.92 12.19 -11.41
CA LEU A 2 -20.60 11.82 -10.88
C LEU A 2 -20.12 10.66 -11.75
N GLU A 3 -19.30 10.97 -12.73
CA GLU A 3 -18.64 9.96 -13.56
C GLU A 3 -17.52 9.32 -12.73
N VAL A 4 -17.77 8.11 -12.24
CA VAL A 4 -16.71 7.24 -11.75
C VAL A 4 -16.39 6.31 -12.90
N ASP A 5 -15.49 6.78 -13.76
CA ASP A 5 -15.10 6.18 -15.04
C ASP A 5 -14.57 4.76 -14.79
N GLY A 6 -15.43 3.77 -15.01
CA GLY A 6 -15.29 2.35 -14.70
C GLY A 6 -14.19 1.66 -15.50
N LYS A 7 -12.96 2.16 -15.43
CA LYS A 7 -11.78 1.46 -15.91
C LYS A 7 -11.48 0.33 -14.94
N THR A 8 -11.79 -0.88 -15.39
CA THR A 8 -11.10 -2.11 -14.97
C THR A 8 -9.62 -1.95 -15.30
N VAL A 9 -8.91 -1.15 -14.51
CA VAL A 9 -7.44 -1.09 -14.56
C VAL A 9 -7.01 -2.46 -14.07
N ALA A 10 -6.41 -3.26 -14.96
CA ALA A 10 -5.88 -4.57 -14.65
C ALA A 10 -5.19 -4.53 -13.28
N LEU A 11 -5.77 -5.24 -12.29
CA LEU A 11 -5.25 -5.30 -10.92
C LEU A 11 -3.83 -5.89 -10.86
N ASP A 12 -3.32 -6.38 -12.00
CA ASP A 12 -2.06 -7.10 -12.16
C ASP A 12 -0.81 -6.20 -12.02
N HIS A 13 -0.96 -4.87 -12.09
CA HIS A 13 0.14 -3.91 -11.86
C HIS A 13 0.10 -3.24 -10.49
N LEU A 14 -0.84 -3.64 -9.64
CA LEU A 14 -1.02 -2.99 -8.35
C LEU A 14 0.11 -3.37 -7.39
N GLY A 15 0.88 -2.35 -6.99
CA GLY A 15 1.94 -2.49 -6.01
C GLY A 15 1.48 -2.95 -4.64
N PRO A 16 2.44 -3.19 -3.72
CA PRO A 16 2.15 -3.70 -2.40
C PRO A 16 1.28 -2.71 -1.62
N ILE A 17 0.48 -3.27 -0.73
CA ILE A 17 -0.40 -2.51 0.15
C ILE A 17 0.42 -1.81 1.24
N VAL A 18 0.05 -0.58 1.56
CA VAL A 18 0.64 0.27 2.61
C VAL A 18 -0.43 0.53 3.66
N VAL A 19 -0.09 0.31 4.92
CA VAL A 19 -0.95 0.68 6.06
C VAL A 19 -0.55 2.07 6.53
N GLY A 20 -1.50 3.01 6.57
CA GLY A 20 -1.34 4.34 7.14
C GLY A 20 -1.29 4.31 8.67
N LYS A 21 -0.76 5.38 9.29
CA LYS A 21 -0.77 5.50 10.77
C LYS A 21 -2.18 5.72 11.32
N ASP A 22 -3.03 6.31 10.51
CA ASP A 22 -4.46 6.57 10.74
C ASP A 22 -5.34 5.34 10.44
N GLY A 23 -4.74 4.20 10.09
CA GLY A 23 -5.47 2.98 9.72
C GLY A 23 -6.01 2.95 8.30
N THR A 24 -5.70 3.96 7.48
CA THR A 24 -6.02 3.91 6.05
C THR A 24 -5.19 2.85 5.33
N ILE A 25 -5.72 2.34 4.21
CA ILE A 25 -5.05 1.34 3.38
C ILE A 25 -4.87 1.94 1.99
N SER A 26 -3.62 2.02 1.55
CA SER A 26 -3.24 2.61 0.26
C SER A 26 -2.34 1.66 -0.53
N ARG A 27 -2.09 1.97 -1.80
CA ARG A 27 -1.12 1.27 -2.65
C ARG A 27 -0.02 2.23 -3.09
N ILE A 28 1.14 1.71 -3.43
CA ILE A 28 2.23 2.49 -4.00
C ILE A 28 1.89 2.81 -5.46
N ALA A 29 1.55 4.06 -5.74
CA ALA A 29 1.07 4.50 -7.06
C ALA A 29 2.13 4.34 -8.17
N ASN A 30 3.40 4.64 -7.87
CA ASN A 30 4.52 4.57 -8.81
C ASN A 30 5.20 3.19 -8.84
N TRP A 31 4.55 2.13 -8.34
CA TRP A 31 5.19 0.80 -8.21
C TRP A 31 5.69 0.23 -9.55
N GLY A 32 4.92 0.42 -10.62
CA GLY A 32 5.30 -0.03 -11.97
C GLY A 32 6.47 0.76 -12.58
N GLU A 33 6.73 1.97 -12.07
CA GLU A 33 7.81 2.85 -12.54
C GLU A 33 9.12 2.64 -11.76
N MET A 34 9.06 1.98 -10.60
CA MET A 34 10.24 1.73 -9.76
C MET A 34 11.20 0.75 -10.42
N ALA A 35 12.51 0.96 -10.26
CA ALA A 35 13.51 -0.02 -10.63
C ALA A 35 13.46 -1.25 -9.71
N GLU A 36 14.00 -2.39 -10.17
CA GLU A 36 13.98 -3.63 -9.39
C GLU A 36 14.64 -3.46 -8.00
N ILE A 37 15.77 -2.76 -7.93
CA ILE A 37 16.45 -2.47 -6.67
C ILE A 37 15.59 -1.64 -5.70
N GLU A 38 14.79 -0.70 -6.22
CA GLU A 38 13.89 0.13 -5.42
C GLU A 38 12.70 -0.68 -4.93
N ARG A 39 12.16 -1.56 -5.78
CA ARG A 39 11.08 -2.49 -5.41
C ARG A 39 11.52 -3.43 -4.29
N GLN A 40 12.70 -4.03 -4.39
CA GLN A 40 13.26 -4.92 -3.37
C GLN A 40 13.45 -4.19 -2.03
N ASN A 41 14.04 -2.99 -2.06
CA ASN A 41 14.22 -2.17 -0.86
C ASN A 41 12.89 -1.78 -0.22
N THR A 42 11.91 -1.44 -1.04
CA THR A 42 10.57 -1.08 -0.60
C THR A 42 9.89 -2.26 0.08
N LEU A 43 9.88 -3.45 -0.53
CA LEU A 43 9.28 -4.65 0.06
C LEU A 43 9.93 -5.01 1.40
N ARG A 44 11.26 -4.94 1.48
CA ARG A 44 12.03 -5.25 2.70
C ARG A 44 11.62 -4.38 3.89
N ILE A 45 11.38 -3.09 3.67
CA ILE A 45 11.06 -2.13 4.73
C ILE A 45 9.55 -2.07 4.99
N LEU A 46 8.74 -2.17 3.94
CA LEU A 46 7.30 -2.00 4.00
C LEU A 46 6.63 -3.06 4.87
N GLY A 47 7.06 -4.32 4.79
CA GLY A 47 6.53 -5.40 5.63
C GLY A 47 6.64 -5.09 7.12
N LYS A 48 7.84 -4.70 7.58
CA LYS A 48 8.09 -4.31 8.97
C LYS A 48 7.24 -3.10 9.40
N ARG A 49 7.14 -2.08 8.54
CA ARG A 49 6.35 -0.87 8.82
C ARG A 49 4.86 -1.18 8.94
N ASN A 50 4.31 -1.98 8.04
CA ASN A 50 2.90 -2.34 8.07
C ASN A 50 2.58 -3.19 9.31
N GLN A 51 3.46 -4.12 9.69
CA GLN A 51 3.29 -4.91 10.91
C GLN A 51 3.24 -4.04 12.16
N LEU A 52 4.18 -3.10 12.32
CA LEU A 52 4.21 -2.19 13.46
C LEU A 52 2.98 -1.28 13.52
N ARG A 53 2.55 -0.74 12.38
CA ARG A 53 1.35 0.11 12.31
C ARG A 53 0.10 -0.68 12.63
N LEU A 54 -0.02 -1.90 12.12
CA LEU A 54 -1.17 -2.76 12.39
C LEU A 54 -1.23 -3.20 13.86
N ALA A 55 -0.08 -3.47 14.49
CA ALA A 55 -0.01 -3.75 15.92
C ALA A 55 -0.48 -2.55 16.75
N ALA A 56 0.03 -1.35 16.48
CA ALA A 56 -0.38 -0.13 17.18
C ALA A 56 -1.89 0.15 17.03
N LEU A 57 -2.44 0.00 15.83
CA LEU A 57 -3.87 0.20 15.59
C LEU A 57 -4.75 -0.83 16.31
N ARG A 58 -4.26 -2.06 16.51
CA ARG A 58 -4.97 -3.08 17.30
C ARG A 58 -4.96 -2.77 18.78
N GLU A 59 -3.86 -2.23 19.30
CA GLU A 59 -3.77 -1.79 20.69
C GLU A 59 -4.65 -0.57 20.96
N GLU A 60 -4.73 0.39 20.03
CA GLU A 60 -5.59 1.58 20.17
C GLU A 60 -7.09 1.28 20.14
N LYS A 61 -7.49 0.14 19.56
CA LYS A 61 -8.88 -0.31 19.44
C LYS A 61 -9.37 -1.16 20.63
N ASN A 62 -8.48 -1.57 21.53
CA ASN A 62 -8.78 -2.36 22.72
C ASN A 62 -8.89 -1.49 23.97
#